data_AF-A0AAD2F0G6-F1
#
_entry.id   AF-A0AAD2F0G6-F1
#
_cell.length_a   1.000
_cell.length_b   1.000
_cell.length_c   1.000
_cell.angle_alpha   90.00
_cell.angle_beta   90.00
_cell.angle_gamma   90.00
#
_symmetry.space_group_name_H-M   'P 1'
#
loop_
_entity.id
_entity.type
_entity.pdbx_description
1 polymer ?
#
loop_
_entity_poly.entity_id
_entity_poly.type
_entity_poly.pdbx_seq_one_letter_code
_entity_poly.pdbx_strand_id
1 'polypeptide(L)'
;MAQCVQVSGGQVVVDSTPVSSCSGYLLLSADEVAMLHALPPLSIADAAVISAGIAGVWATAWVFRQIAGFLWVSARSSEEVL
;
A
#
# COMPACT_ATOMS: atom_id res chain seq x y z
N MET A 1 -16.25 -14.05 -21.05
CA MET A 1 -15.21 -14.43 -22.03
C MET A 1 -13.86 -14.30 -21.36
N ALA A 2 -13.03 -15.35 -21.44
CA ALA A 2 -11.72 -15.36 -20.81
C ALA A 2 -10.65 -15.02 -21.86
N GLN A 3 -9.62 -14.30 -21.42
CA GLN A 3 -8.54 -13.76 -22.22
C GLN A 3 -7.22 -14.28 -21.66
N CYS A 4 -6.21 -14.37 -22.52
CA CYS A 4 -4.90 -14.85 -22.10
C CYS A 4 -3.98 -13.68 -21.88
N VAL A 5 -3.32 -13.69 -20.73
CA VAL A 5 -2.63 -12.52 -20.23
C VAL A 5 -1.26 -12.95 -19.72
N GLN A 6 -0.24 -12.19 -20.10
CA GLN A 6 1.14 -12.39 -19.67
C GLN A 6 1.62 -11.20 -18.85
N VAL A 7 2.50 -11.46 -17.88
CA VAL A 7 3.21 -10.41 -17.17
C VAL A 7 4.51 -10.13 -17.92
N SER A 8 4.59 -9.00 -18.60
CA SER A 8 5.78 -8.55 -19.32
C SER A 8 6.22 -7.19 -18.79
N GLY A 9 7.48 -7.05 -18.37
CA GLY A 9 8.01 -5.80 -17.84
C GLY A 9 7.29 -5.28 -16.57
N GLY A 10 6.69 -6.17 -15.78
CA GLY A 10 5.91 -5.80 -14.59
C GLY A 10 4.48 -5.31 -14.89
N GLN A 11 4.04 -5.36 -16.15
CA GLN A 11 2.69 -5.04 -16.56
C GLN A 11 1.96 -6.25 -17.14
N VAL A 12 0.65 -6.22 -16.98
CA VAL A 12 -0.29 -7.23 -17.42
C VAL A 12 -0.69 -6.91 -18.85
N VAL A 13 -0.22 -7.71 -19.82
CA VAL A 13 -0.44 -7.50 -21.25
C VAL A 13 -1.35 -8.60 -21.79
N VAL A 14 -2.43 -8.19 -22.45
CA VAL A 14 -3.38 -9.10 -23.09
C VAL A 14 -2.73 -9.65 -24.36
N ASP A 15 -2.70 -10.97 -24.48
CA ASP A 15 -2.24 -11.66 -25.68
C ASP A 15 -3.43 -12.06 -26.56
N SER A 16 -3.21 -12.08 -27.88
CA SER A 16 -4.22 -12.38 -28.90
C SER A 16 -4.40 -13.88 -29.15
N THR A 17 -3.67 -14.71 -28.41
CA THR A 17 -3.71 -16.17 -28.53
C THR A 17 -5.06 -16.74 -28.08
N PRO A 18 -5.60 -17.74 -28.80
CA PRO A 18 -6.85 -18.38 -28.43
C PRO A 18 -6.71 -19.09 -27.09
N VAL A 19 -7.76 -19.05 -26.27
CA VAL A 19 -7.81 -19.57 -24.89
C VAL A 19 -7.35 -21.02 -24.77
N SER A 20 -7.54 -21.82 -25.82
CA SER A 20 -7.10 -23.21 -25.94
C SER A 20 -5.58 -23.40 -25.99
N SER A 21 -4.81 -22.33 -26.22
CA SER A 21 -3.36 -22.37 -26.49
C SER A 21 -2.53 -21.58 -25.46
N CYS A 22 -3.15 -21.20 -24.33
CA CYS A 22 -2.55 -20.31 -23.33
C CYS A 22 -1.63 -21.03 -22.34
N SER A 23 -0.71 -21.83 -22.86
CA SER A 23 0.30 -22.52 -22.05
C SER A 23 1.32 -21.52 -21.51
N GLY A 24 1.38 -21.35 -20.19
CA GLY A 24 2.27 -20.41 -19.52
C GLY A 24 1.70 -18.99 -19.31
N TYR A 25 0.42 -18.78 -19.65
CA TYR A 25 -0.29 -17.52 -19.48
C TYR A 25 -1.33 -17.63 -18.36
N LEU A 26 -1.71 -16.50 -17.77
CA LEU A 26 -2.84 -16.42 -16.85
C LEU A 26 -4.14 -16.25 -17.64
N LEU A 27 -5.10 -17.09 -17.30
CA LEU A 27 -6.45 -17.09 -17.84
C LEU A 27 -7.30 -16.17 -16.97
N LEU A 28 -7.59 -14.96 -17.46
CA LEU A 28 -8.38 -13.96 -16.74
C LEU A 28 -9.67 -13.66 -17.49
N SER A 29 -10.74 -13.41 -16.76
CA SER A 29 -11.96 -12.85 -17.34
C SER A 29 -11.76 -11.40 -17.76
N ALA A 30 -12.56 -10.93 -18.71
CA ALA A 30 -12.51 -9.53 -19.15
C ALA A 30 -12.73 -8.53 -18.00
N ASP A 31 -13.56 -8.87 -17.00
CA ASP A 31 -13.79 -8.03 -15.83
C ASP A 31 -12.55 -7.96 -14.92
N GLU A 32 -11.85 -9.08 -14.73
CA GLU A 32 -10.61 -9.08 -13.93
C GLU A 32 -9.51 -8.26 -14.62
N VAL A 33 -9.37 -8.37 -15.95
CA VAL A 33 -8.42 -7.55 -16.71
C VAL A 33 -8.77 -6.06 -16.62
N ALA A 34 -10.05 -5.72 -16.76
CA ALA A 34 -10.51 -4.34 -16.62
C ALA A 34 -10.25 -3.78 -15.22
N MET A 35 -10.45 -4.59 -14.18
CA MET A 35 -10.17 -4.22 -12.80
C MET A 35 -8.67 -4.04 -12.55
N LEU A 36 -7.82 -4.89 -13.14
CA LEU A 36 -6.35 -4.77 -13.07
C LEU A 36 -5.82 -3.54 -13.81
N HIS A 37 -6.43 -3.15 -14.93
CA HIS A 37 -6.07 -1.93 -15.67
C HIS A 37 -6.68 -0.66 -15.08
N ALA A 38 -7.69 -0.76 -14.22
CA ALA A 38 -8.27 0.39 -13.54
C ALA A 38 -7.31 0.98 -12.48
N LEU A 39 -6.42 0.16 -11.92
CA LEU A 39 -5.38 0.66 -11.02
C LEU A 39 -4.13 1.05 -11.82
N PRO A 40 -3.65 2.30 -11.68
CA PRO A 40 -2.37 2.67 -12.26
C PRO A 40 -1.26 1.79 -11.67
N PRO A 41 -0.23 1.45 -12.44
CA PRO A 41 0.90 0.67 -11.94
C PRO A 41 1.59 1.47 -10.83
N LEU A 42 1.37 1.05 -9.58
CA LEU A 42 2.04 1.65 -8.43
C LEU A 42 3.53 1.28 -8.47
N SER A 43 4.39 2.28 -8.51
CA SER A 43 5.82 2.06 -8.42
C SER A 43 6.26 1.88 -6.96
N ILE A 44 7.46 1.31 -6.76
CA ILE A 44 8.08 1.21 -5.43
C ILE A 44 8.28 2.61 -4.81
N ALA A 45 8.51 3.63 -5.65
CA ALA A 45 8.64 5.00 -5.20
C ALA A 45 7.32 5.53 -4.62
N ASP A 46 6.18 5.24 -5.26
CA ASP A 46 4.86 5.64 -4.76
C ASP A 46 4.54 4.95 -3.43
N ALA A 47 4.89 3.67 -3.30
CA ALA A 47 4.75 2.92 -2.05
C ALA A 47 5.61 3.52 -0.92
N ALA A 48 6.82 3.98 -1.22
CA ALA A 48 7.69 4.64 -0.25
C ALA A 48 7.08 5.97 0.23
N VAL A 49 6.50 6.78 -0.66
CA VAL A 49 5.85 8.05 -0.30
C VAL A 49 4.64 7.80 0.61
N ILE A 50 3.79 6.84 0.25
CA ILE A 50 2.58 6.50 1.03
C ILE A 50 2.97 6.00 2.43
N SER A 51 3.92 5.05 2.50
CA SER A 51 4.37 4.49 3.77
C SER A 51 5.08 5.52 4.66
N ALA A 52 5.88 6.42 4.08
CA ALA A 52 6.48 7.53 4.81
C ALA A 52 5.43 8.48 5.41
N GLY A 53 4.37 8.79 4.67
CA GLY A 53 3.25 9.59 5.17
C GLY A 53 2.56 8.95 6.36
N ILE A 54 2.25 7.65 6.26
CA ILE A 54 1.65 6.87 7.35
C ILE A 54 2.56 6.86 8.58
N ALA A 55 3.85 6.57 8.38
CA ALA A 55 4.84 6.56 9.47
C ALA A 55 4.96 7.93 10.13
N GLY A 56 4.89 9.03 9.37
CA GLY A 56 4.92 10.39 9.89
C GLY A 56 3.73 10.72 10.82
N VAL A 57 2.52 10.31 10.44
CA VAL A 57 1.33 10.49 11.31
C VAL A 57 1.48 9.68 12.59
N TRP A 58 1.97 8.44 12.52
CA TRP A 58 2.22 7.64 13.71
C TRP A 58 3.33 8.20 14.59
N ALA A 59 4.41 8.70 14.00
CA ALA A 59 5.52 9.31 14.73
C ALA A 59 5.07 10.56 15.48
N THR A 60 4.29 11.43 14.83
CA THR A 60 3.74 12.63 15.48
C THR A 60 2.82 12.27 16.65
N ALA A 61 1.89 11.32 16.47
CA ALA A 61 1.04 10.84 17.55
C ALA A 61 1.84 10.27 18.74
N TRP A 62 2.91 9.52 18.45
CA TRP A 62 3.79 8.98 19.48
C TRP A 62 4.52 10.09 20.26
N VAL A 63 5.05 11.11 19.58
CA VAL A 63 5.71 12.24 20.22
C VAL A 63 4.76 12.99 21.15
N PHE A 64 3.53 13.27 20.72
CA PHE A 64 2.53 13.91 21.59
C PHE A 64 2.26 13.08 22.84
N ARG A 65 2.18 11.75 22.71
CA ARG A 65 1.99 10.85 23.84
C ARG A 65 3.16 10.92 24.83
N GLN A 66 4.40 10.95 24.34
CA GLN A 66 5.58 11.07 25.21
C GLN A 66 5.62 12.41 25.94
N ILE A 67 5.34 13.51 25.23
CA ILE A 67 5.30 14.85 25.82
C ILE A 67 4.21 14.94 26.89
N ALA A 68 3.00 14.46 26.59
CA ALA A 68 1.91 14.44 27.56
C ALA A 68 2.26 13.62 28.80
N GLY A 69 2.87 12.45 28.64
CA GLY A 69 3.35 11.62 29.74
C GLY A 69 4.39 12.33 30.62
N PHE A 70 5.38 12.96 29.98
CA PHE A 70 6.42 13.73 30.69
C PHE A 70 5.82 14.90 31.49
N LEU A 71 4.94 15.69 30.87
CA LEU A 71 4.27 16.80 31.52
C LEU A 71 3.45 16.34 32.73
N TRP A 72 2.73 15.22 32.60
CA TRP A 72 1.91 14.71 33.69
C TRP A 72 2.74 14.24 34.89
N VAL A 73 3.87 13.58 34.65
CA VAL A 73 4.81 13.17 35.70
C VAL A 73 5.41 14.40 36.38
N SER A 74 5.82 15.40 35.60
CA SER A 74 6.40 16.64 36.16
C SER A 74 5.40 17.40 37.04
N ALA A 75 4.13 17.52 36.61
CA ALA A 75 3.09 18.18 37.39
C ALA A 75 2.86 17.51 38.74
N ARG A 76 2.77 16.17 38.77
CA ARG A 76 2.61 15.41 40.02
C ARG A 76 3.78 15.61 40.98
N SER A 77 5.01 15.67 40.48
CA SER A 77 6.19 15.87 41.34
C SER A 77 6.21 17.24 42.04
N SER A 78 5.60 18.27 41.46
CA SER A 78 5.52 19.60 42.07
C SER A 78 4.46 19.69 43.19
N GLU A 79 3.44 18.83 43.18
CA GLU A 79 2.43 18.76 44.24
C GLU A 79 2.96 18.12 45.53
N GLU A 80 3.92 17.20 45.47
CA GLU A 80 4.46 16.52 46.67
C GLU A 80 5.46 17.37 47.48
N VAL A 81 5.89 18.51 46.95
CA VAL A 81 6.93 19.37 47.56
C VAL A 81 6.32 20.57 48.32
N LEU A 82 5.01 20.80 48.20
CA LEU A 82 4.25 21.86 48.90
C LEU A 82 3.48 21.30 50.11
#